data_AF-A0A6I9PXH1-F1
#
_entry.id   AF-A0A6I9PXH1-F1
#
_cell.length_a   1.000
_cell.length_b   1.000
_cell.length_c   1.000
_cell.angle_alpha   90.00
_cell.angle_beta   90.00
_cell.angle_gamma   90.00
#
_symmetry.space_group_name_H-M   'P 1'
#
loop_
_entity.id
_entity.type
_entity.pdbx_description
1 polymer ?
#
loop_
_entity_poly.entity_id
_entity_poly.type
_entity_poly.pdbx_seq_one_letter_code
_entity_poly.pdbx_strand_id
1 'polypeptide(L)'
;MVCSGADRCRSVMLTVSLDSILQDVRALERGTEAARREFSVEKYNPVLQAFLSSNTELLQSLIGDGKTAQDVYDSAVEYFGENSKTTPPSMFFPVFVRFIKAYKQAEQENEQRKKHHVLNCDAPTTPPKPEVMGNKVSMASKLPQMDLIAELKKRQVSPLVREGKDGAIEDIITALKSVPFTARSAKRSSRLFCDSVFSDEI
;
A
#
# COMPACT_ATOMS: atom_id res chain seq x y z
N MET A 1 0.68 2.56 -25.80
CA MET A 1 -0.68 2.24 -26.31
C MET A 1 -1.43 1.16 -25.51
N VAL A 2 -0.79 0.47 -24.55
CA VAL A 2 -1.42 -0.64 -23.78
C VAL A 2 -2.31 -0.15 -22.63
N CYS A 3 -2.13 1.08 -22.13
CA CYS A 3 -2.81 1.55 -20.92
C CYS A 3 -4.29 1.91 -21.10
N SER A 4 -4.72 2.36 -22.29
CA SER A 4 -6.08 2.91 -22.47
C SER A 4 -7.18 1.82 -22.51
N GLY A 5 -6.83 0.59 -22.90
CA GLY A 5 -7.77 -0.55 -22.88
C GLY A 5 -7.99 -1.14 -21.49
N ALA A 6 -6.95 -1.15 -20.65
CA ALA A 6 -7.00 -1.73 -19.31
C ALA A 6 -7.89 -0.93 -18.36
N ASP A 7 -7.94 0.40 -18.50
CA ASP A 7 -8.74 1.27 -17.64
C ASP A 7 -10.25 1.18 -17.92
N ARG A 8 -10.65 0.93 -19.19
CA ARG A 8 -12.06 0.65 -19.52
C ARG A 8 -12.52 -0.72 -19.04
N CYS A 9 -11.69 -1.75 -19.22
CA CYS A 9 -11.98 -3.09 -18.71
C CYS A 9 -12.05 -3.12 -17.16
N ARG A 10 -11.23 -2.29 -16.49
CA ARG A 10 -11.21 -2.14 -15.02
C ARG A 10 -12.53 -1.70 -14.41
N SER A 11 -13.20 -0.72 -15.01
CA SER A 11 -14.42 -0.13 -14.43
C SER A 11 -15.63 -1.05 -14.61
N VAL A 12 -15.69 -1.78 -15.72
CA VAL A 12 -16.84 -2.62 -16.09
C VAL A 12 -16.80 -3.98 -15.37
N MET A 13 -15.63 -4.63 -15.24
CA MET A 13 -15.52 -5.91 -14.53
C MET A 13 -15.83 -5.83 -13.03
N LEU A 14 -15.70 -4.65 -12.42
CA LEU A 14 -16.01 -4.44 -11.00
C LEU A 14 -17.51 -4.25 -10.73
N THR A 15 -18.29 -3.85 -11.75
CA THR A 15 -19.70 -3.48 -11.60
C THR A 15 -20.67 -4.53 -12.15
N VAL A 16 -20.18 -5.44 -13.00
CA VAL A 16 -21.02 -6.48 -13.62
C VAL A 16 -20.58 -7.87 -13.15
N SER A 17 -21.51 -8.67 -12.63
CA SER A 17 -21.23 -10.05 -12.26
C SER A 17 -21.28 -10.97 -13.48
N LEU A 18 -20.24 -11.78 -13.66
CA LEU A 18 -20.17 -12.80 -14.72
C LEU A 18 -21.39 -13.73 -14.66
N ASP A 19 -21.79 -14.14 -13.46
CA ASP A 19 -22.96 -14.97 -13.24
C ASP A 19 -24.26 -14.35 -13.78
N SER A 20 -24.47 -13.04 -13.59
CA SER A 20 -25.65 -12.34 -14.12
C SER A 20 -25.64 -12.32 -15.64
N ILE A 21 -24.50 -12.00 -16.26
CA ILE A 21 -24.37 -12.02 -17.72
C ILE A 21 -24.70 -13.41 -18.25
N LEU A 22 -24.16 -14.47 -17.65
CA LEU A 22 -24.42 -15.85 -18.09
C LEU A 22 -25.87 -16.28 -17.86
N GLN A 23 -26.55 -15.73 -16.85
CA GLN A 23 -28.00 -15.94 -16.67
C GLN A 23 -28.80 -15.25 -17.77
N ASP A 24 -28.44 -14.02 -18.13
CA ASP A 24 -29.10 -13.24 -19.18
C ASP A 24 -28.91 -13.90 -20.56
N VAL A 25 -27.69 -14.38 -20.87
CA VAL A 25 -27.42 -15.15 -22.10
C VAL A 25 -28.30 -16.41 -22.18
N ARG A 26 -28.43 -17.15 -21.07
CA ARG A 26 -29.33 -18.32 -21.00
C ARG A 26 -30.79 -17.94 -21.15
N ALA A 27 -31.22 -16.78 -20.65
CA ALA A 27 -32.58 -16.30 -20.83
C ALA A 27 -32.86 -15.94 -22.29
N LEU A 28 -31.90 -15.28 -22.96
CA LEU A 28 -31.98 -14.96 -24.37
C LEU A 28 -32.07 -16.23 -25.23
N GLU A 29 -31.24 -17.23 -24.93
CA GLU A 29 -31.27 -18.52 -25.62
C GLU A 29 -32.65 -19.19 -25.53
N ARG A 30 -33.25 -19.22 -24.34
CA ARG A 30 -34.62 -19.73 -24.15
C ARG A 30 -35.66 -18.92 -24.94
N GLY A 31 -35.52 -17.60 -25.01
CA GLY A 31 -36.40 -16.73 -25.79
C GLY A 31 -36.32 -17.01 -27.30
N THR A 32 -35.11 -17.17 -27.83
CA THR A 32 -34.93 -17.54 -29.25
C THR A 32 -35.44 -18.95 -29.55
N GLU A 33 -35.29 -19.88 -28.61
CA GLU A 33 -35.85 -21.23 -28.76
C GLU A 33 -37.39 -21.21 -28.77
N ALA A 34 -38.02 -20.36 -27.96
CA ALA A 34 -39.47 -20.16 -28.01
C ALA A 34 -39.92 -19.64 -29.40
N ALA A 35 -39.21 -18.65 -29.94
CA ALA A 35 -39.48 -18.15 -31.29
C ALA A 35 -39.31 -19.23 -32.38
N ARG A 36 -38.33 -20.13 -32.26
CA ARG A 36 -38.19 -21.29 -33.17
C ARG A 36 -39.36 -22.26 -33.09
N ARG A 37 -39.88 -22.51 -31.89
CA ARG A 37 -41.06 -23.37 -31.69
C ARG A 37 -42.31 -22.74 -32.31
N GLU A 38 -42.53 -21.44 -32.11
CA GLU A 38 -43.64 -20.70 -32.73
C GLU A 38 -43.54 -20.72 -34.26
N PHE A 39 -42.35 -20.48 -34.82
CA PHE A 39 -42.13 -20.57 -36.26
C PHE A 39 -42.37 -21.99 -36.82
N SER A 40 -42.15 -23.04 -36.03
CA SER A 40 -42.44 -24.42 -36.45
C SER A 40 -43.94 -24.70 -36.56
N VAL A 41 -44.76 -23.99 -35.78
CA VAL A 41 -46.24 -24.04 -35.86
C VAL A 41 -46.74 -23.17 -37.01
N GLU A 42 -46.19 -21.96 -37.16
CA GLU A 42 -46.52 -20.99 -38.22
C GLU A 42 -45.39 -20.86 -39.25
N LYS A 43 -45.17 -21.93 -40.05
CA LYS A 43 -44.02 -22.06 -40.97
C LYS A 43 -43.84 -20.95 -42.01
N TYR A 44 -44.85 -20.11 -42.22
CA TYR A 44 -44.85 -19.04 -43.21
C TYR A 44 -44.94 -17.65 -42.59
N ASN A 45 -44.56 -17.49 -41.31
CA ASN A 45 -44.48 -16.18 -40.67
C ASN A 45 -43.18 -15.44 -41.07
N PRO A 46 -43.23 -14.43 -41.95
CA PRO A 46 -42.04 -13.77 -42.48
C PRO A 46 -41.28 -12.97 -41.41
N VAL A 47 -41.98 -12.52 -40.36
CA VAL A 47 -41.39 -11.75 -39.25
C VAL A 47 -40.52 -12.65 -38.40
N LEU A 48 -41.03 -13.81 -38.00
CA LEU A 48 -40.26 -14.81 -37.24
C LEU A 48 -39.09 -15.36 -38.06
N GLN A 49 -39.29 -15.60 -39.36
CA GLN A 49 -38.22 -16.04 -40.24
C GLN A 49 -37.06 -15.02 -40.29
N ALA A 50 -37.36 -13.75 -40.54
CA ALA A 50 -36.37 -12.68 -40.60
C ALA A 50 -35.67 -12.44 -39.25
N PHE A 51 -36.43 -12.53 -38.15
CA PHE A 51 -35.87 -12.43 -36.80
C PHE A 51 -34.88 -13.56 -36.53
N LEU A 52 -35.27 -14.81 -36.79
CA LEU A 52 -34.42 -15.98 -36.54
C LEU A 52 -33.18 -15.98 -37.43
N SER A 53 -33.30 -15.63 -38.72
CA SER A 53 -32.16 -15.58 -39.63
C SER A 53 -31.13 -14.53 -39.21
N SER A 54 -31.59 -13.38 -38.71
CA SER A 54 -30.71 -12.27 -38.34
C SER A 54 -30.03 -12.47 -36.98
N ASN A 55 -30.69 -13.16 -36.04
CA ASN A 55 -30.23 -13.21 -34.65
C ASN A 55 -29.61 -14.55 -34.24
N THR A 56 -29.78 -15.63 -35.02
CA THR A 56 -29.25 -16.95 -34.63
C THR A 56 -27.73 -16.94 -34.51
N GLU A 57 -27.01 -16.40 -35.50
CA GLU A 57 -25.54 -16.35 -35.47
C GLU A 57 -25.03 -15.42 -34.35
N LEU A 58 -25.71 -14.29 -34.12
CA LEU A 58 -25.39 -13.37 -33.03
C LEU A 58 -25.53 -14.05 -31.66
N LEU A 59 -26.61 -14.81 -31.45
CA LEU A 59 -26.81 -15.58 -30.22
C LEU A 59 -25.72 -16.65 -30.05
N GLN A 60 -25.36 -17.37 -31.12
CA GLN A 60 -24.30 -18.38 -31.04
C GLN A 60 -22.93 -17.77 -30.71
N SER A 61 -22.60 -16.62 -31.30
CA SER A 61 -21.39 -15.86 -30.95
C SER A 61 -21.41 -15.45 -29.49
N LEU A 62 -22.53 -14.90 -29.01
CA LEU A 62 -22.66 -14.44 -27.62
C LEU A 62 -22.53 -15.60 -26.61
N ILE A 63 -23.08 -16.77 -26.92
CA ILE A 63 -22.91 -17.99 -26.12
C ILE A 63 -21.43 -18.42 -26.10
N GLY A 64 -20.77 -18.40 -27.26
CA GLY A 64 -19.35 -18.72 -27.39
C GLY A 64 -18.44 -17.77 -26.60
N ASP A 65 -18.71 -16.47 -26.67
CA ASP A 65 -17.98 -15.44 -25.94
C ASP A 65 -18.21 -15.57 -24.42
N GLY A 66 -19.45 -15.84 -24.00
CA GLY A 66 -19.79 -16.09 -22.59
C GLY A 66 -19.05 -17.30 -22.02
N LYS A 67 -18.98 -18.40 -22.78
CA LYS A 67 -18.22 -19.59 -22.38
C LYS A 67 -16.73 -19.30 -22.31
N THR A 68 -16.18 -18.63 -23.32
CA THR A 68 -14.76 -18.25 -23.34
C THR A 68 -14.42 -17.34 -22.15
N ALA A 69 -15.28 -16.39 -21.82
CA ALA A 69 -15.10 -15.51 -20.67
C ALA A 69 -15.09 -16.30 -19.34
N GLN A 70 -15.98 -17.29 -19.19
CA GLN A 70 -15.99 -18.18 -18.04
C GLN A 70 -14.71 -19.03 -17.96
N ASP A 71 -14.31 -19.68 -19.05
CA ASP A 71 -13.13 -20.54 -19.08
C ASP A 71 -11.84 -19.75 -18.77
N VAL A 72 -11.72 -18.53 -19.31
CA VAL A 72 -10.60 -17.62 -19.03
C VAL A 72 -10.62 -17.16 -17.58
N TYR A 73 -11.79 -16.84 -17.04
CA TYR A 73 -11.93 -16.49 -15.62
C TYR A 73 -11.49 -17.63 -14.72
N ASP A 74 -12.01 -18.83 -14.94
CA ASP A 74 -11.69 -20.02 -14.16
C ASP A 74 -10.19 -20.32 -14.19
N SER A 75 -9.61 -20.31 -15.39
CA SER A 75 -8.16 -20.51 -15.59
C SER A 75 -7.33 -19.45 -14.87
N ALA A 76 -7.76 -18.19 -14.89
CA ALA A 76 -7.05 -17.10 -14.21
C ALA A 76 -7.12 -17.27 -12.69
N VAL A 77 -8.28 -17.59 -12.12
CA VAL A 77 -8.43 -17.80 -10.66
C VAL A 77 -7.61 -18.99 -10.19
N GLU A 78 -7.67 -20.11 -10.92
CA GLU A 78 -6.88 -21.31 -10.63
C GLU A 78 -5.37 -21.06 -10.73
N TYR A 79 -4.94 -20.25 -11.71
CA TYR A 79 -3.54 -19.87 -11.88
C TYR A 79 -2.97 -19.15 -10.63
N PHE A 80 -3.79 -18.34 -9.95
CA PHE A 80 -3.40 -17.69 -8.69
C PHE A 80 -3.61 -18.58 -7.45
N GLY A 81 -3.99 -19.85 -7.63
CA GLY A 81 -4.17 -20.82 -6.55
C GLY A 81 -5.49 -20.69 -5.80
N GLU A 82 -6.46 -19.97 -6.36
CA GLU A 82 -7.81 -19.82 -5.81
C GLU A 82 -8.79 -20.78 -6.49
N ASN A 83 -9.96 -20.98 -5.88
CA ASN A 83 -11.03 -21.81 -6.44
C ASN A 83 -12.09 -20.92 -7.10
N SER A 84 -12.25 -21.04 -8.41
CA SER A 84 -13.20 -20.26 -9.23
C SER A 84 -14.66 -20.39 -8.79
N LYS A 85 -15.03 -21.48 -8.11
CA LYS A 85 -16.40 -21.69 -7.59
C LYS A 85 -16.69 -20.91 -6.31
N THR A 86 -15.65 -20.54 -5.56
CA THR A 86 -15.79 -19.85 -4.26
C THR A 86 -15.27 -18.42 -4.29
N THR A 87 -14.46 -18.09 -5.29
CA THR A 87 -13.98 -16.74 -5.53
C THR A 87 -14.73 -16.19 -6.74
N PRO A 88 -15.72 -15.30 -6.57
CA PRO A 88 -16.35 -14.60 -7.69
C PRO A 88 -15.49 -13.42 -8.19
N PRO A 89 -15.74 -12.89 -9.40
CA PRO A 89 -14.99 -11.77 -9.97
C PRO A 89 -14.91 -10.55 -9.05
N SER A 90 -15.99 -10.29 -8.32
CA SER A 90 -16.12 -9.19 -7.35
C SER A 90 -15.21 -9.35 -6.12
N MET A 91 -14.69 -10.54 -5.85
CA MET A 91 -13.66 -10.77 -4.81
C MET A 91 -12.25 -10.83 -5.42
N PHE A 92 -12.10 -11.48 -6.58
CA PHE A 92 -10.80 -11.68 -7.23
C PHE A 92 -10.15 -10.38 -7.73
N PHE A 93 -10.87 -9.62 -8.57
CA PHE A 93 -10.28 -8.45 -9.25
C PHE A 93 -9.90 -7.27 -8.33
N PRO A 94 -10.63 -6.96 -7.24
CA PRO A 94 -10.23 -5.89 -6.33
C PRO A 94 -8.84 -6.06 -5.70
N VAL A 95 -8.31 -7.29 -5.62
CA VAL A 95 -6.93 -7.53 -5.18
C VAL A 95 -5.94 -6.81 -6.09
N PHE A 96 -6.03 -7.04 -7.40
CA PHE A 96 -5.16 -6.40 -8.40
C PHE A 96 -5.41 -4.90 -8.50
N VAL A 97 -6.66 -4.45 -8.37
CA VAL A 97 -7.00 -3.02 -8.41
C VAL A 97 -6.33 -2.27 -7.26
N ARG A 98 -6.43 -2.81 -6.02
CA ARG A 98 -5.76 -2.25 -4.84
C ARG A 98 -4.24 -2.30 -4.99
N PHE A 99 -3.69 -3.44 -5.41
CA PHE A 99 -2.26 -3.61 -5.61
C PHE A 99 -1.68 -2.58 -6.58
N ILE A 100 -2.28 -2.43 -7.76
CA ILE A 100 -1.79 -1.51 -8.80
C ILE A 100 -1.94 -0.04 -8.35
N LYS A 101 -3.00 0.29 -7.60
CA LYS A 101 -3.15 1.64 -7.03
C LYS A 101 -2.02 1.93 -6.03
N ALA A 102 -1.76 1.01 -5.11
CA ALA A 102 -0.68 1.14 -4.13
C ALA A 102 0.70 1.18 -4.79
N TYR A 103 0.92 0.36 -5.83
CA TYR A 103 2.17 0.33 -6.59
C TYR A 103 2.44 1.67 -7.26
N LYS A 104 1.47 2.23 -7.99
CA LYS A 104 1.60 3.56 -8.62
C LYS A 104 1.85 4.68 -7.61
N GLN A 105 1.21 4.60 -6.44
CA GLN A 105 1.43 5.55 -5.35
C GLN A 105 2.87 5.45 -4.80
N ALA A 106 3.37 4.23 -4.59
CA ALA A 106 4.73 3.99 -4.14
C ALA A 106 5.79 4.46 -5.15
N GLU A 107 5.54 4.32 -6.45
CA GLU A 107 6.42 4.87 -7.49
C GLU A 107 6.56 6.40 -7.37
N GLN A 108 5.44 7.12 -7.21
CA GLN A 108 5.44 8.57 -7.04
C GLN A 108 6.17 9.01 -5.76
N GLU A 109 5.93 8.32 -4.64
CA GLU A 109 6.60 8.60 -3.37
C GLU A 109 8.11 8.35 -3.45
N ASN A 110 8.53 7.28 -4.14
CA ASN A 110 9.95 6.98 -4.35
C ASN A 110 10.64 8.04 -5.20
N GLU A 111 9.99 8.56 -6.25
CA GLU A 111 10.51 9.68 -7.04
C GLU A 111 10.62 10.97 -6.23
N GLN A 112 9.61 11.29 -5.42
CA GLN A 112 9.63 12.46 -4.53
C GLN A 112 10.76 12.35 -3.50
N ARG A 113 10.93 11.17 -2.89
CA ARG A 113 12.02 10.92 -1.93
C ARG A 113 13.39 11.10 -2.58
N LYS A 114 13.58 10.63 -3.82
CA LYS A 114 14.83 10.86 -4.58
C LYS A 114 15.07 12.34 -4.83
N LYS A 115 14.05 13.11 -5.24
CA LYS A 115 14.17 14.57 -5.45
C LYS A 115 14.50 15.31 -4.15
N HIS A 116 13.87 14.94 -3.03
CA HIS A 116 14.10 15.56 -1.73
C HIS A 116 15.50 15.23 -1.17
N HIS A 117 16.05 14.05 -1.49
CA HIS A 117 17.42 13.69 -1.15
C HIS A 117 18.44 14.53 -1.94
N VAL A 118 18.20 14.75 -3.25
CA VAL A 118 19.07 15.61 -4.07
C VAL A 118 19.08 17.06 -3.56
N LEU A 119 17.91 17.61 -3.20
CA LEU A 119 17.81 18.98 -2.69
C LEU A 119 18.42 19.16 -1.28
N ASN A 120 18.51 18.11 -0.47
CA ASN A 120 19.13 18.16 0.86
C ASN A 120 20.65 17.89 0.85
N CYS A 121 21.22 17.40 -0.26
CA CYS A 121 22.67 17.21 -0.40
C CYS A 121 23.41 18.45 -0.93
N ASP A 122 22.70 19.38 -1.57
CA ASP A 122 23.26 20.62 -2.12
C ASP A 122 23.12 21.83 -1.16
N ALA A 123 23.10 21.62 0.16
CA ALA A 123 23.28 22.72 1.11
C ALA A 123 24.78 23.02 1.25
N PRO A 124 25.32 24.14 0.72
CA PRO A 124 26.72 24.46 0.88
C PRO A 124 27.03 24.60 2.37
N THR A 125 28.03 23.85 2.83
CA THR A 125 28.61 24.02 4.15
C THR A 125 29.48 25.27 4.10
N THR A 126 28.89 26.44 4.28
CA THR A 126 29.64 27.68 4.51
C THR A 126 29.29 28.25 5.88
N PRO A 127 30.25 28.32 6.81
CA PRO A 127 30.04 29.02 8.08
C PRO A 127 30.03 30.53 7.83
N PRO A 128 28.95 31.28 8.14
CA PRO A 128 29.01 32.73 8.03
C PRO A 128 29.74 33.29 9.26
N LYS A 129 30.85 33.98 9.01
CA LYS A 129 31.46 34.93 9.96
C LYS A 129 30.45 36.02 10.34
N PRO A 130 30.53 36.57 11.56
CA PRO A 130 29.60 37.60 12.01
C PRO A 130 30.04 38.96 11.48
N GLU A 131 29.25 39.59 10.60
CA GLU A 131 29.34 41.02 10.35
C GLU A 131 27.95 41.68 10.43
N VAL A 132 28.01 42.93 10.85
CA VAL A 132 27.01 43.67 11.61
C VAL A 132 26.23 44.64 10.71
N MET A 133 24.98 44.91 11.10
CA MET A 133 24.13 46.06 10.74
C MET A 133 23.29 45.98 9.45
N GLY A 134 21.98 46.15 9.59
CA GLY A 134 21.11 46.58 8.49
C GLY A 134 19.63 46.22 8.66
N ASN A 135 18.87 47.08 9.34
CA ASN A 135 17.41 47.04 9.43
C ASN A 135 16.72 46.86 8.07
N LYS A 136 15.68 46.00 8.01
CA LYS A 136 14.37 46.31 7.39
C LYS A 136 13.31 45.25 7.71
N VAL A 137 12.13 45.76 8.04
CA VAL A 137 10.91 45.08 8.47
C VAL A 137 10.23 44.32 7.33
N SER A 138 9.75 43.10 7.58
CA SER A 138 8.54 42.58 6.91
C SER A 138 7.86 41.51 7.77
N MET A 139 6.54 41.65 7.87
CA MET A 139 5.63 40.87 8.71
C MET A 139 5.34 39.49 8.10
N ALA A 140 5.52 38.42 8.87
CA ALA A 140 4.78 37.17 8.69
C ALA A 140 4.76 36.36 10.00
N SER A 141 3.55 36.17 10.54
CA SER A 141 3.12 35.11 11.47
C SER A 141 4.17 34.52 12.43
N LYS A 142 4.19 35.03 13.66
CA LYS A 142 4.80 34.39 14.82
C LYS A 142 4.08 33.07 15.13
N LEU A 143 4.53 31.97 14.55
CA LEU A 143 4.48 30.68 15.23
C LEU A 143 5.60 30.73 16.27
N PRO A 144 5.34 30.56 17.58
CA PRO A 144 6.41 30.29 18.53
C PRO A 144 6.88 28.86 18.28
N GLN A 145 7.61 28.66 17.17
CA GLN A 145 8.47 27.52 16.99
C GLN A 145 9.62 27.77 17.98
N MET A 146 9.35 27.36 19.23
CA MET A 146 10.36 27.11 20.23
C MET A 146 11.47 26.37 19.49
N ASP A 147 12.64 27.01 19.37
CA ASP A 147 13.77 26.46 18.63
C ASP A 147 14.29 25.26 19.42
N LEU A 148 13.59 24.15 19.27
CA LEU A 148 13.85 22.88 19.93
C LEU A 148 15.30 22.46 19.67
N ILE A 149 15.87 22.85 18.53
CA ILE A 149 17.26 22.55 18.18
C ILE A 149 18.22 23.37 19.06
N ALA A 150 17.97 24.67 19.26
CA ALA A 150 18.78 25.50 20.15
C ALA A 150 18.61 25.11 21.64
N GLU A 151 17.38 24.81 22.06
CA GLU A 151 17.05 24.37 23.41
C GLU A 151 17.67 22.98 23.72
N LEU A 152 17.63 22.04 22.76
CA LEU A 152 18.26 20.73 22.88
C LEU A 152 19.79 20.85 22.94
N LYS A 153 20.41 21.72 22.12
CA LYS A 153 21.85 21.99 22.18
C LYS A 153 22.28 22.60 23.50
N LYS A 154 21.48 23.51 24.09
CA LYS A 154 21.74 24.12 25.40
C LYS A 154 21.58 23.12 26.57
N ARG A 155 20.70 22.13 26.44
CA ARG A 155 20.52 21.07 27.45
C ARG A 155 21.57 19.97 27.37
N GLN A 156 22.30 19.86 26.26
CA GLN A 156 23.36 18.88 26.04
C GLN A 156 24.74 19.30 26.61
N VAL A 157 24.76 20.13 27.67
CA VAL A 157 25.99 20.76 28.19
C VAL A 157 26.67 19.95 29.30
N SER A 158 26.02 18.92 29.86
CA SER A 158 26.70 17.96 30.73
C SER A 158 27.07 16.71 29.93
N PRO A 159 28.35 16.34 29.80
CA PRO A 159 28.74 15.05 29.26
C PRO A 159 28.02 13.94 30.04
N LEU A 160 27.21 13.13 29.36
CA LEU A 160 26.52 11.98 29.97
C LEU A 160 27.53 10.94 30.47
N VAL A 161 28.76 11.01 29.98
CA VAL A 161 29.85 10.10 30.27
C VAL A 161 30.98 10.91 30.90
N ARG A 162 31.36 10.53 32.13
CA ARG A 162 32.61 10.97 32.73
C ARG A 162 33.73 10.28 31.96
N GLU A 163 34.56 11.04 31.24
CA GLU A 163 35.77 10.55 30.59
C GLU A 163 36.99 10.81 31.48
N GLY A 164 37.87 9.82 31.65
CA GLY A 164 39.05 9.90 32.51
C GLY A 164 39.36 8.57 33.20
N LYS A 165 40.38 8.57 34.07
CA LYS A 165 40.86 7.38 34.80
C LYS A 165 39.83 6.77 35.76
N ASP A 166 38.83 7.55 36.14
CA ASP A 166 37.66 7.14 36.94
C ASP A 166 36.37 7.31 36.13
N GLY A 167 36.42 7.04 34.81
CA GLY A 167 35.29 7.24 33.91
C GLY A 167 34.21 6.18 34.03
N ALA A 168 33.02 6.44 33.46
CA ALA A 168 31.89 5.52 33.53
C ALA A 168 32.19 4.13 32.90
N ILE A 169 33.14 4.09 31.95
CA ILE A 169 33.62 2.85 31.34
C ILE A 169 34.43 2.02 32.35
N GLU A 170 35.27 2.65 33.17
CA GLU A 170 36.07 1.98 34.20
C GLU A 170 35.18 1.44 35.34
N ASP A 171 34.10 2.16 35.67
CA ASP A 171 33.09 1.72 36.62
C ASP A 171 32.39 0.42 36.14
N ILE A 172 31.98 0.37 34.87
CA ILE A 172 31.36 -0.82 34.26
C ILE A 172 32.34 -1.99 34.24
N ILE A 173 33.60 -1.75 33.85
CA ILE A 173 34.63 -2.79 33.81
C ILE A 173 34.88 -3.35 35.21
N THR A 174 34.96 -2.50 36.23
CA THR A 174 35.16 -2.91 37.62
C THR A 174 33.98 -3.74 38.13
N ALA A 175 32.74 -3.32 37.84
CA ALA A 175 31.53 -4.06 38.19
C ALA A 175 31.46 -5.44 37.50
N LEU A 176 31.88 -5.54 36.24
CA LEU A 176 31.91 -6.82 35.51
C LEU A 176 33.03 -7.76 36.00
N LYS A 177 34.14 -7.20 36.48
CA LYS A 177 35.22 -7.99 37.11
C LYS A 177 34.79 -8.55 38.46
N SER A 178 34.03 -7.79 39.26
CA SER A 178 33.54 -8.26 40.55
C SER A 178 32.35 -9.20 40.43
N VAL A 179 31.50 -9.02 39.42
CA VAL A 179 30.34 -9.88 39.15
C VAL A 179 30.32 -10.28 37.66
N PRO A 180 30.95 -11.42 37.29
CA PRO A 180 30.95 -11.87 35.90
C PRO A 180 29.52 -12.13 35.42
N PHE A 181 29.16 -11.51 34.30
CA PHE A 181 27.85 -11.67 33.69
C PHE A 181 27.67 -13.11 33.21
N THR A 182 26.75 -13.86 33.83
CA THR A 182 26.36 -15.20 33.38
C THR A 182 24.92 -15.16 32.88
N ALA A 183 24.64 -15.82 31.75
CA ALA A 183 23.32 -15.78 31.10
C ALA A 183 22.14 -16.23 31.99
N ARG A 184 22.42 -16.86 33.15
CA ARG A 184 21.43 -17.29 34.14
C ARG A 184 21.02 -16.19 35.14
N SER A 185 21.78 -15.10 35.27
CA SER A 185 21.47 -13.98 36.20
C SER A 185 20.71 -12.82 35.54
N ALA A 186 20.34 -12.95 34.26
CA ALA A 186 19.62 -11.92 33.48
C ALA A 186 18.15 -11.67 33.92
N LYS A 187 17.76 -12.06 35.15
CA LYS A 187 16.46 -11.73 35.74
C LYS A 187 16.62 -10.55 36.71
N ARG A 188 16.62 -9.35 36.11
CA ARG A 188 16.35 -8.01 36.70
C ARG A 188 16.55 -7.88 38.21
N SER A 189 17.68 -7.31 38.62
CA SER A 189 17.71 -6.45 39.80
C SER A 189 18.40 -5.13 39.42
N SER A 190 17.59 -4.11 39.13
CA SER A 190 18.04 -2.75 38.79
C SER A 190 18.48 -1.96 40.03
N ARG A 191 18.91 -2.63 41.09
CA ARG A 191 19.25 -2.00 42.39
C ARG A 191 20.74 -1.86 42.65
N LEU A 192 21.62 -2.37 41.78
CA LEU A 192 23.07 -2.25 41.99
C LEU A 192 23.68 -0.91 41.57
N PHE A 193 22.87 0.02 41.04
CA PHE A 193 23.34 1.36 40.62
C PHE A 193 22.59 2.50 41.31
N CYS A 194 22.01 2.26 42.50
CA CYS A 194 21.39 3.34 43.27
C CYS A 194 21.58 3.08 44.76
N ASP A 195 22.77 3.37 45.27
CA ASP A 195 22.99 3.72 46.67
C ASP A 195 23.97 4.90 46.69
N SER A 196 23.41 6.09 46.48
CA SER A 196 24.00 7.31 47.01
C SER A 196 23.76 7.27 48.52
N VAL A 197 24.75 6.81 49.28
CA VAL A 197 24.73 6.92 50.74
C VAL A 197 25.74 7.99 51.13
N PHE A 198 25.18 9.17 51.37
CA PHE A 198 25.58 10.18 52.35
C PHE A 198 26.81 9.82 53.19
N SER A 199 27.87 10.60 53.03
CA SER A 199 28.83 10.85 54.11
C SER A 199 28.35 12.08 54.87
N ASP A 200 28.01 11.92 56.15
CA ASP A 200 28.11 12.98 57.16
C ASP A 200 28.65 12.37 58.46
N GLU A 201 29.83 12.88 58.82
CA GLU A 201 30.45 13.10 60.14
C GLU A 201 30.34 12.05 61.26
N ILE A 202 31.50 11.56 61.73
CA ILE A 202 32.17 11.94 63.01
C ILE A 202 33.67 12.12 62.72
#